data_AF-A0A562ZQP3-F1
#
_entry.id   AF-A0A562ZQP3-F1
#
_cell.length_a   1.000
_cell.length_b   1.000
_cell.length_c   1.000
_cell.angle_alpha   90.00
_cell.angle_beta   90.00
_cell.angle_gamma   90.00
#
_symmetry.space_group_name_H-M   'P 1'
#
loop_
_entity.id
_entity.type
_entity.pdbx_description
1 polymer ?
#
loop_
_entity_poly.entity_id
_entity_poly.type
_entity_poly.pdbx_seq_one_letter_code
_entity_poly.pdbx_strand_id
1 'polypeptide(L)' 'MEESEVLQYVKSAALAVGLPLDEARAAAVAQHFGRTIAIARALDHAPLAPEHELAEIYRPAPFPPLVPEGDA' A
#
# COMPACT_ATOMS: atom_id res chain seq x y z
N MET A 1 14.30 -0.09 -8.55
CA MET A 1 15.08 -0.01 -7.30
C MET A 1 16.12 -1.10 -7.31
N GLU A 2 17.37 -0.67 -7.41
CA GLU A 2 18.56 -1.49 -7.27
C GLU A 2 18.95 -1.62 -5.80
N GLU A 3 19.75 -2.63 -5.47
CA GLU A 3 20.11 -2.98 -4.08
C GLU A 3 20.74 -1.80 -3.31
N SER A 4 21.57 -0.99 -3.98
CA SER A 4 22.20 0.19 -3.42
C SER A 4 21.20 1.32 -3.09
N GLU A 5 20.07 1.39 -3.80
CA GLU A 5 19.01 2.38 -3.58
C GLU A 5 18.09 1.98 -2.41
N VAL A 6 17.98 0.67 -2.13
CA VAL A 6 17.08 0.13 -1.09
C VAL A 6 17.46 0.62 0.30
N LEU A 7 18.74 0.55 0.67
CA LEU A 7 19.17 0.98 2.01
C LEU A 7 18.94 2.48 2.22
N GLN A 8 19.23 3.31 1.21
CA GLN A 8 18.99 4.74 1.29
C GLN A 8 17.49 5.04 1.44
N TYR A 9 16.65 4.38 0.64
CA TYR A 9 15.20 4.50 0.75
C TYR A 9 14.70 4.13 2.14
N VAL A 10 15.14 2.99 2.69
CA VAL A 10 14.74 2.55 4.03
C VAL A 10 15.12 3.59 5.08
N LYS A 11 16.34 4.14 5.05
CA LYS A 11 16.77 5.19 6.00
C LYS A 11 15.92 6.46 5.89
N SER A 12 15.72 6.96 4.68
CA SER A 12 14.94 8.19 4.46
C SER A 12 13.46 8.02 4.81
N ALA A 13 12.85 6.90 4.40
CA ALA A 13 11.45 6.62 4.71
C ALA A 13 11.22 6.41 6.21
N ALA A 14 12.11 5.68 6.88
CA ALA A 14 12.05 5.46 8.32
C ALA A 14 12.09 6.77 9.10
N LEU A 15 12.94 7.72 8.69
CA LEU A 15 12.97 9.07 9.28
C LEU A 15 11.66 9.82 9.05
N ALA A 16 11.12 9.79 7.82
CA ALA A 16 9.90 10.50 7.46
C ALA A 16 8.66 10.01 8.23
N VAL A 17 8.58 8.71 8.54
CA VAL A 17 7.47 8.12 9.31
C VAL A 17 7.71 8.07 10.82
N GLY A 18 8.81 8.66 11.31
CA GLY A 18 9.11 8.72 12.74
C GLY A 18 9.51 7.39 13.38
N LEU A 19 10.10 6.47 12.60
CA LEU A 19 10.60 5.17 13.06
C LEU A 19 12.13 5.13 12.96
N PRO A 20 12.88 5.78 13.88
CA PRO A 20 14.33 5.83 13.79
C PRO A 20 14.94 4.43 13.87
N LEU A 21 15.84 4.13 12.94
CA LEU A 21 16.56 2.85 12.88
C LEU A 21 18.05 3.11 13.13
N ASP A 22 18.66 2.25 13.93
CA ASP A 22 20.11 2.12 13.93
C ASP A 22 20.60 1.51 12.60
N GLU A 23 21.91 1.60 12.34
CA GLU A 23 22.52 1.12 11.09
C GLU A 23 22.31 -0.37 10.84
N ALA A 24 22.44 -1.21 11.89
CA ALA A 24 22.26 -2.65 11.76
C ALA A 24 20.81 -3.02 11.43
N ARG A 25 19.86 -2.33 12.07
CA ARG A 25 18.43 -2.49 11.82
C ARG A 25 18.03 -2.00 10.43
N ALA A 26 18.59 -0.88 9.98
CA ALA A 26 18.35 -0.37 8.64
C ALA A 26 18.82 -1.38 7.57
N ALA A 27 19.98 -2.00 7.76
CA ALA A 27 20.48 -3.06 6.88
C ALA A 27 19.58 -4.30 6.88
N ALA A 28 19.12 -4.76 8.05
CA ALA A 28 18.21 -5.90 8.15
C ALA A 28 16.85 -5.62 7.47
N VAL A 29 16.28 -4.44 7.69
CA VAL A 29 15.04 -4.00 7.03
C VAL A 29 15.22 -3.91 5.53
N ALA A 30 16.34 -3.35 5.05
CA ALA A 30 16.66 -3.27 3.63
C ALA A 30 16.69 -4.65 2.96
N GLN A 31 17.25 -5.67 3.62
CA GLN A 31 17.25 -7.04 3.11
C GLN A 31 15.83 -7.58 2.93
N HIS A 32 14.96 -7.42 3.93
CA HIS A 32 13.56 -7.84 3.84
C HIS A 32 12.78 -7.04 2.80
N PHE A 33 13.00 -5.74 2.73
CA PHE A 33 12.38 -4.86 1.73
C PHE A 33 12.78 -5.26 0.30
N GLY A 34 14.05 -5.64 0.08
CA GLY A 34 14.53 -6.19 -1.19
C GLY A 34 13.74 -7.41 -1.66
N ARG A 35 13.38 -8.33 -0.74
CA ARG A 35 12.51 -9.48 -1.06
C ARG A 35 11.10 -9.03 -1.45
N THR A 36 10.57 -8.01 -0.77
CA THR A 36 9.26 -7.43 -1.10
C THR A 36 9.24 -6.75 -2.47
N ILE A 37 10.34 -6.11 -2.89
CA ILE A 37 10.47 -5.54 -4.24
C ILE A 37 10.24 -6.60 -5.32
N ALA A 38 10.77 -7.82 -5.15
CA ALA A 38 10.54 -8.90 -6.10
C ALA A 38 9.06 -9.30 -6.21
N ILE A 39 8.33 -9.28 -5.08
CA ILE A 39 6.89 -9.54 -5.05
C ILE A 39 6.11 -8.40 -5.72
N ALA A 40 6.48 -7.15 -5.43
CA ALA A 40 5.86 -5.97 -6.03
C ALA A 40 6.03 -5.95 -7.56
N ARG A 41 7.22 -6.29 -8.07
CA ARG A 41 7.48 -6.42 -9.52
C ARG A 41 6.57 -7.46 -10.19
N ALA A 42 6.21 -8.53 -9.49
CA ALA A 42 5.26 -9.52 -10.02
C ALA A 42 3.84 -8.92 -10.13
N LEU A 43 3.46 -8.03 -9.22
CA LEU A 43 2.17 -7.33 -9.26
C LEU A 43 2.12 -6.23 -10.32
N ASP A 44 3.24 -5.54 -10.61
CA ASP A 44 3.33 -4.50 -11.66
C ASP A 44 2.98 -5.02 -13.06
N HIS A 45 3.09 -6.34 -13.26
CA HIS A 45 2.73 -7.01 -14.51
C HIS A 45 1.26 -7.48 -14.58
N ALA A 46 0.46 -7.24 -13.54
CA ALA A 46 -0.96 -7.55 -13.57
C ALA A 46 -1.69 -6.65 -14.59
N PRO A 47 -2.58 -7.20 -15.43
CA PRO A 47 -3.29 -6.42 -16.45
C PRO A 47 -4.42 -5.60 -15.80
N LEU A 48 -4.08 -4.44 -15.24
CA LEU A 48 -5.04 -3.52 -14.64
C LEU A 48 -5.39 -2.37 -15.60
N ALA A 49 -6.69 -2.11 -15.77
CA ALA A 49 -7.23 -0.95 -16.45
C ALA A 49 -7.63 0.13 -15.42
N PRO A 50 -7.73 1.42 -15.80
CA PRO A 50 -8.12 2.50 -14.88
C PRO A 50 -9.45 2.27 -14.14
N GLU A 51 -10.39 1.56 -14.77
CA GLU A 51 -11.69 1.18 -14.19
C GLU A 51 -11.65 -0.05 -13.29
N HIS A 52 -10.49 -0.72 -13.14
CA HIS A 52 -10.35 -1.77 -12.15
C HIS A 52 -10.23 -1.15 -10.75
N GLU A 53 -11.33 -1.22 -10.02
CA GLU A 53 -11.45 -0.61 -8.72
C GLU A 53 -10.72 -1.39 -7.61
N LEU A 54 -10.61 -0.75 -6.44
CA LEU A 54 -10.13 -1.42 -5.23
C LEU A 54 -11.08 -2.57 -4.86
N ALA A 55 -10.56 -3.55 -4.12
CA ALA A 55 -11.36 -4.69 -3.66
C ALA A 55 -12.58 -4.25 -2.82
N GLU A 56 -12.48 -3.13 -2.10
CA GLU A 56 -13.57 -2.56 -1.32
C GLU A 56 -13.69 -1.05 -1.58
N ILE A 57 -14.93 -0.58 -1.79
CA ILE A 57 -15.27 0.81 -1.99
C ILE A 57 -15.99 1.36 -0.76
N TYR A 58 -15.60 2.56 -0.35
CA TYR A 58 -16.18 3.25 0.80
C TYR A 58 -17.70 3.40 0.66
N ARG A 59 -18.43 3.01 1.71
CA ARG A 59 -19.88 3.19 1.83
C ARG A 59 -20.16 4.21 2.93
N PRO A 60 -20.59 5.45 2.60
CA PRO A 60 -20.75 6.52 3.59
C PRO A 60 -21.87 6.25 4.60
N ALA A 61 -22.91 5.54 4.17
CA ALA A 61 -24.01 5.09 4.98
C ALA A 61 -24.68 3.88 4.30
N PRO A 62 -25.45 3.06 5.04
CA PRO A 62 -26.36 2.12 4.43
C PRO A 62 -27.34 2.83 3.49
N PHE A 63 -27.73 2.15 2.41
CA PHE A 63 -28.80 2.66 1.55
C PHE A 63 -30.13 2.66 2.34
N PRO A 64 -30.94 3.74 2.28
CA PRO A 64 -32.21 3.79 2.99
C PRO A 64 -33.17 2.68 2.52
N PRO A 65 -34.05 2.17 3.39
CA PRO A 65 -35.07 1.21 2.97
C PRO A 65 -36.01 1.86 1.94
N LEU A 66 -36.50 1.05 1.01
CA LEU A 66 -37.60 1.47 0.12
C LEU A 66 -38.82 1.79 0.98
N VAL A 67 -39.29 3.04 0.94
CA VAL A 67 -40.59 3.42 1.48
C VAL A 67 -41.62 3.20 0.37
N PRO A 68 -42.66 2.37 0.56
CA PRO A 68 -43.73 2.23 -0.41
C PRO A 68 -44.38 3.58 -0.70
N GLU A 69 -44.66 3.90 -1.97
CA GLU A 69 -45.45 5.08 -2.33
C GLU A 69 -46.84 4.98 -1.68
N GLY A 70 -47.14 5.83 -0.68
CA GLY A 70 -48.48 5.84 -0.07
C GLY A 70 -48.66 6.54 1.27
N ASP A 71 -47.60 6.73 2.08
CA ASP A 71 -47.72 7.37 3.41
C ASP A 71 -47.05 8.75 3.45
N ALA A 72 -47.55 9.69 2.62
CA ALA A 72 -47.24 11.12 2.71
C ALA A 72 -48.52 11.92 2.96
#